data_AF-A0A1A9RW37-F1
#
_entry.id   AF-A0A1A9RW37-F1
#
_cell.length_a   1.000
_cell.length_b   1.000
_cell.length_c   1.000
_cell.angle_alpha   90.00
_cell.angle_beta   90.00
_cell.angle_gamma   90.00
#
_symmetry.space_group_name_H-M   'P 1'
#
loop_
_entity.id
_entity.type
_entity.pdbx_description
1 polymer ?
#
loop_
_entity_poly.entity_id
_entity_poly.type
_entity_poly.pdbx_seq_one_letter_code
_entity_poly.pdbx_strand_id
1 'polypeptide(L)' 'MVVTHKHLRRAYHSLNSGLPYLFTFERNREWMMPNTTNMLEGRFGELKVKIRCHAGMGVQTKKLFIDNFFRVKKGQKG' A
#
# COMPACT_ATOMS: atom_id res chain seq x y z
N MET A 1 -1.37 31.41 -7.75
CA MET A 1 -2.64 30.86 -7.21
C MET A 1 -2.44 30.39 -5.78
N VAL A 2 -2.87 31.19 -4.81
CA VAL A 2 -2.96 30.80 -3.40
C VAL A 2 -4.12 29.81 -3.30
N VAL A 3 -3.85 28.59 -2.85
CA VAL A 3 -4.88 27.55 -2.80
C VAL A 3 -5.38 27.48 -1.37
N THR A 4 -6.60 27.97 -1.15
CA THR A 4 -7.27 28.14 0.15
C THR A 4 -7.35 26.83 0.95
N HIS A 5 -7.25 25.68 0.29
CA HIS A 5 -7.29 24.37 0.93
C HIS A 5 -6.09 23.49 0.52
N LYS A 6 -5.07 23.44 1.39
CA LYS A 6 -3.86 22.61 1.20
C LYS A 6 -4.17 21.13 0.97
N HIS A 7 -5.17 20.57 1.66
CA HIS A 7 -5.58 19.17 1.49
C HIS A 7 -6.21 18.91 0.12
N LEU A 8 -7.14 19.78 -0.31
CA LEU A 8 -7.79 19.67 -1.61
C LEU A 8 -6.77 19.77 -2.75
N ARG A 9 -5.82 20.71 -2.64
CA ARG A 9 -4.73 20.84 -3.62
C ARG A 9 -3.90 19.56 -3.72
N ARG A 10 -3.57 18.94 -2.59
CA ARG A 10 -2.78 17.69 -2.56
C ARG A 10 -3.58 16.52 -3.13
N ALA A 11 -4.86 16.41 -2.81
CA ALA A 11 -5.74 15.40 -3.38
C ALA A 11 -5.83 15.53 -4.91
N TYR A 12 -6.07 16.75 -5.41
CA TYR A 12 -6.11 17.04 -6.85
C TYR A 12 -4.77 16.71 -7.53
N HIS A 13 -3.65 17.14 -6.97
CA HIS A 13 -2.33 16.80 -7.52
C HIS A 13 -2.09 15.28 -7.54
N SER A 14 -2.48 14.55 -6.49
CA SER A 14 -2.35 13.08 -6.44
C SER A 14 -3.19 12.40 -7.51
N LEU A 15 -4.41 12.87 -7.77
CA LEU A 15 -5.26 12.37 -8.84
C LEU A 15 -4.62 12.66 -10.20
N ASN A 16 -4.15 13.89 -10.42
CA ASN A 16 -3.55 14.27 -11.70
C ASN A 16 -2.26 13.49 -12.01
N SER A 17 -1.38 13.30 -11.02
CA SER A 17 -0.15 12.51 -11.22
C SER A 17 -0.42 11.01 -11.34
N GLY A 18 -1.49 10.51 -10.70
CA GLY A 18 -1.90 9.10 -10.75
C GLY A 18 -2.81 8.74 -11.92
N LEU A 19 -3.36 9.74 -12.62
CA LEU A 19 -4.38 9.57 -13.66
C LEU A 19 -4.01 8.54 -14.74
N PRO A 20 -2.76 8.47 -15.25
CA PRO A 20 -2.38 7.47 -16.25
C PRO A 20 -2.58 6.01 -15.80
N TYR A 21 -2.57 5.76 -14.49
CA TYR A 21 -2.68 4.43 -13.90
C TYR A 21 -4.05 4.13 -13.30
N LEU A 22 -4.89 5.15 -13.08
CA LEU A 22 -6.15 5.04 -12.34
C LEU A 22 -7.11 3.99 -12.92
N PHE A 23 -7.17 3.89 -14.25
CA PHE A 23 -8.07 2.98 -14.98
C PHE A 23 -7.34 1.75 -15.55
N THR A 24 -6.18 1.39 -15.02
CA THR A 24 -5.41 0.22 -15.50
C THR A 24 -6.15 -1.09 -15.27
N PHE A 25 -6.92 -1.20 -14.19
CA PHE A 25 -7.73 -2.38 -13.89
C PHE A 25 -8.89 -2.59 -14.87
N GLU A 26 -9.42 -1.51 -15.48
CA GLU A 26 -10.46 -1.61 -16.51
C GLU A 26 -9.88 -2.02 -17.86
N ARG A 27 -8.67 -1.54 -18.17
CA ARG A 27 -7.98 -1.87 -19.43
C ARG A 27 -7.44 -3.30 -19.46
N ASN A 28 -7.03 -3.84 -18.31
CA ASN A 28 -6.45 -5.18 -18.20
C ASN A 28 -7.36 -6.14 -17.41
N ARG A 29 -8.60 -6.35 -17.89
CA ARG A 29 -9.57 -7.24 -17.24
C ARG A 29 -9.10 -8.71 -17.20
N GLU A 30 -8.23 -9.10 -18.11
CA GLU A 30 -7.64 -10.43 -18.22
C GLU A 30 -6.74 -10.79 -17.04
N TRP A 31 -6.26 -9.80 -16.27
CA TRP A 31 -5.43 -10.05 -15.08
C TRP A 31 -6.25 -10.44 -13.85
N MET A 32 -7.58 -10.50 -13.96
CA MET A 32 -8.51 -10.87 -12.88
C MET A 32 -8.19 -10.15 -11.55
N MET A 33 -7.78 -8.88 -11.64
CA MET A 33 -7.47 -8.09 -10.45
C MET A 33 -8.72 -8.00 -9.57
N PRO A 34 -8.63 -8.31 -8.26
CA PRO A 34 -9.75 -8.16 -7.35
C PRO A 34 -10.27 -6.72 -7.38
N ASN A 35 -11.58 -6.55 -7.50
CA ASN A 35 -12.25 -5.25 -7.44
C ASN A 35 -12.34 -4.68 -6.01
N THR A 36 -11.87 -5.43 -5.01
CA THR A 36 -11.84 -5.03 -3.60
C THR A 36 -10.41 -5.01 -3.08
N THR A 37 -10.15 -4.08 -2.15
CA THR A 37 -8.85 -3.93 -1.49
C THR A 37 -8.73 -4.75 -0.21
N ASN A 38 -9.70 -5.64 0.09
CA ASN A 38 -9.79 -6.40 1.35
C ASN A 38 -8.49 -7.16 1.67
N MET A 39 -7.87 -7.78 0.67
CA MET A 39 -6.61 -8.51 0.85
C MET A 39 -5.46 -7.57 1.26
N LEU A 40 -5.37 -6.40 0.64
CA LEU A 40 -4.36 -5.39 0.96
C LEU A 40 -4.59 -4.82 2.35
N GLU A 41 -5.83 -4.41 2.65
CA GLU A 41 -6.17 -3.82 3.95
C GLU A 41 -5.95 -4.80 5.10
N GLY A 42 -6.33 -6.07 4.95
CA GLY A 42 -6.06 -7.12 5.93
C GLY A 42 -4.56 -7.29 6.16
N ARG A 43 -3.77 -7.40 5.08
CA ARG A 43 -2.32 -7.59 5.18
C ARG A 43 -1.60 -6.40 5.81
N PHE A 44 -2.00 -5.18 5.47
CA PHE A 44 -1.45 -3.97 6.09
C PHE A 44 -1.95 -3.79 7.53
N GLY A 45 -3.15 -4.26 7.87
CA GLY A 45 -3.66 -4.33 9.24
C GLY A 45 -2.78 -5.20 10.13
N GLU A 46 -2.48 -6.42 9.69
CA GLU A 46 -1.54 -7.32 10.37
C GLU A 46 -0.17 -6.67 10.59
N LEU A 47 0.36 -6.01 9.56
CA LEU A 47 1.65 -5.32 9.63
C LEU A 47 1.63 -4.22 10.70
N LYS A 48 0.59 -3.37 10.71
CA LYS A 48 0.45 -2.28 11.70
C LYS A 48 0.40 -2.82 13.13
N VAL A 49 -0.34 -3.90 13.36
CA VAL A 49 -0.41 -4.54 14.68
C VAL A 49 0.96 -5.02 15.13
N LYS A 50 1.70 -5.74 14.28
CA LYS A 50 3.03 -6.24 14.62
C LYS A 50 4.05 -5.12 14.85
N ILE A 51 4.03 -4.06 14.03
CA ILE A 51 4.90 -2.88 14.22
C ILE A 51 4.57 -2.18 15.55
N ARG A 52 3.28 -2.08 15.91
CA ARG A 52 2.86 -1.43 17.16
C ARG A 52 3.42 -2.11 18.40
N CYS A 53 3.52 -3.45 18.41
CA CYS A 53 4.16 -4.21 19.50
C CYS A 53 5.66 -3.87 19.67
N HIS A 54 6.28 -3.27 18.65
CA HIS A 54 7.71 -2.95 18.60
C HIS A 54 7.92 -1.45 18.31
N ALA A 55 7.14 -0.58 18.94
CA ALA A 55 7.14 0.86 18.67
C ALA A 55 8.51 1.55 18.88
N GLY A 56 9.39 0.96 19.72
CA GLY A 56 10.76 1.45 19.97
C GLY A 56 11.80 1.05 18.92
N MET A 57 11.44 0.36 17.84
CA MET A 57 12.40 0.00 16.79
C MET A 57 12.93 1.23 16.03
N GLY A 58 14.25 1.29 15.87
CA GLY A 58 14.90 2.21 14.95
C GLY A 58 14.44 2.04 13.50
N VAL A 59 14.60 3.08 12.70
CA VAL A 59 14.09 3.13 11.31
C VAL A 59 14.66 1.99 10.45
N GLN A 60 15.93 1.63 10.62
CA GLN A 60 16.56 0.56 9.84
C GLN A 60 15.99 -0.81 10.18
N THR A 61 15.81 -1.10 11.47
CA THR A 61 15.18 -2.34 11.94
C THR A 61 13.72 -2.43 11.49
N LYS A 62 13.00 -1.29 11.48
CA LYS A 62 11.62 -1.23 10.97
C LYS A 62 11.55 -1.56 9.46
N LYS A 63 12.50 -1.07 8.65
CA LYS A 63 12.59 -1.44 7.22
C LYS A 63 12.86 -2.93 7.03
N LEU A 64 13.87 -3.47 7.72
CA LEU A 64 14.19 -4.91 7.71
C LEU A 64 12.98 -5.76 8.14
N PHE A 65 12.21 -5.31 9.13
CA PHE A 65 11.00 -5.98 9.57
C PHE A 65 9.94 -6.01 8.46
N ILE A 66 9.68 -4.87 7.81
CA ILE A 66 8.72 -4.76 6.70
C ILE A 66 9.14 -5.66 5.53
N ASP A 67 10.42 -5.62 5.16
CA ASP A 67 10.96 -6.45 4.07
C ASP A 67 10.80 -7.94 4.38
N ASN A 68 11.12 -8.36 5.61
CA ASN A 68 10.93 -9.75 6.04
C ASN A 68 9.45 -10.13 6.14
N PHE A 69 8.56 -9.21 6.50
CA PHE A 69 7.12 -9.44 6.57
C PHE A 69 6.50 -9.70 5.19
N PHE A 70 6.98 -9.03 4.15
CA PHE A 70 6.53 -9.24 2.76
C PHE A 70 7.36 -10.26 1.99
N ARG A 71 8.43 -10.81 2.58
CA ARG A 71 9.25 -11.84 1.95
C ARG A 71 8.41 -13.09 1.72
N VAL A 72 8.17 -13.42 0.46
CA VAL A 72 7.53 -14.68 0.05
C VAL A 72 8.40 -15.84 0.52
N LYS A 73 7.86 -16.73 1.35
CA LYS A 73 8.53 -18.01 1.64
C LYS A 73 8.45 -18.88 0.38
N LYS A 74 9.59 -19.20 -0.24
CA LYS A 74 9.63 -20.25 -1.27
C LYS A 74 9.33 -21.59 -0.58
N GLY A 75 8.17 -22.18 -0.87
CA GLY A 75 7.85 -23.58 -0.62
C GLY A 75 7.25 -23.92 0.75
N GLN A 76 5.92 -23.96 0.81
CA GLN A 76 5.21 -25.05 1.49
C GLN A 76 4.25 -25.63 0.45
N LYS A 77 4.73 -26.62 -0.30
CA LYS A 77 3.86 -27.57 -0.99
C LYS A 77 3.31 -28.48 0.12
N GLY A 78 2.05 -28.28 0.47
CA GLY A 78 1.22 -29.27 1.15
C GLY A 78 0.24 -29.81 0.12
#